data_AF-A0A956UUL0-F1
#
_entry.id   AF-A0A956UUL0-F1
#
_cell.length_a   1.000
_cell.length_b   1.000
_cell.length_c   1.000
_cell.angle_alpha   90.00
_cell.angle_beta   90.00
_cell.angle_gamma   90.00
#
_symmetry.space_group_name_H-M   'P 1'
#
loop_
_entity.id
_entity.type
_entity.pdbx_description
1 polymer ?
#
loop_
_entity_poly.entity_id
_entity_poly.type
_entity_poly.pdbx_seq_one_letter_code
_entity_poly.pdbx_strand_id
1 'polypeptide(L)'
;MHAEKDTYDILIVGAGASGAAVASRVSEDGRRSVCLVEAGPDYPALETLPFDLVNSHNNSYTAHDWGFDYQPTAAARAMNFPRGRVTGGSSAVNTTIALRGMPEDYDGWAEQGNPEWSWDRVLPAFRRMERDLDYGHEPFHGDAGPITIRRYQRDELTLVHQAFLDAARELGYPDCPDANDPASWGSGPHPMNKIGRLRVSTAVGYLSAARARPNLAIRANTHVRRVLVQEGRATGLEVETAGEVSTIPGKLIVLCGGSLQTPPILYRSGIGPRVELERLGVDVIADVPGVAQNLSDHPALAVLCRVKAPSILDADQPIVQTILRYTAEGSDQRNDLQIEAFSFSPRNTPLDCFAIAAVLEEVRGTGRLRIDSADPHAKPVAEPHFLEDERDLVRLAAGVRDTIAFTKTAAYREIIDEVLFPDPARDLPDDVLFTMLRKLAASGYHPCGTAKMGPVTDPMAVVDQFGRVHAAEGLAVADASIMPSVPRANTNLTSIMIGEMIGEWIRTRGAAYGL
;
A
#
# COMPACT_ATOMS: atom_id res chain seq x y z
N MET A 1 26.05 -13.38 16.38
CA MET A 1 26.82 -12.14 16.17
C MET A 1 27.53 -12.26 14.84
N HIS A 2 27.02 -11.59 13.80
CA HIS A 2 27.78 -11.41 12.57
C HIS A 2 28.85 -10.34 12.86
N ALA A 3 30.12 -10.64 12.55
CA ALA A 3 31.17 -9.62 12.60
C ALA A 3 30.75 -8.43 11.73
N GLU A 4 30.94 -7.22 12.24
CA GLU A 4 30.59 -6.01 11.51
C GLU A 4 31.48 -5.92 10.26
N LYS A 5 30.85 -5.93 9.08
CA LYS A 5 31.57 -5.85 7.80
C LYS A 5 32.01 -4.42 7.56
N ASP A 6 33.22 -4.25 7.04
CA ASP A 6 33.76 -2.93 6.67
C ASP A 6 32.90 -2.22 5.59
N THR A 7 32.22 -2.99 4.74
CA THR A 7 31.26 -2.48 3.75
C THR A 7 30.28 -3.57 3.31
N TYR A 8 29.05 -3.18 2.98
CA TYR A 8 28.05 -4.07 2.37
C TYR A 8 27.99 -3.85 0.85
N ASP A 9 27.70 -4.91 0.10
CA ASP A 9 27.41 -4.75 -1.33
C ASP A 9 26.06 -4.06 -1.51
N ILE A 10 25.06 -4.43 -0.71
CA ILE A 10 23.70 -3.89 -0.80
C ILE A 10 23.19 -3.49 0.58
N LEU A 11 22.75 -2.23 0.69
CA LEU A 11 21.99 -1.71 1.83
C LEU A 11 20.53 -1.50 1.39
N ILE A 12 19.59 -2.00 2.19
CA ILE A 12 18.15 -1.84 1.93
C ILE A 12 17.54 -1.08 3.09
N VAL A 13 16.83 0.00 2.79
CA VAL A 13 16.25 0.91 3.79
C VAL A 13 14.75 0.66 3.90
N GLY A 14 14.32 0.06 5.01
CA GLY A 14 12.94 -0.31 5.28
C GLY A 14 12.68 -1.79 5.01
N ALA A 15 12.26 -2.53 6.03
CA ALA A 15 11.88 -3.94 5.94
C ALA A 15 10.38 -4.12 5.67
N GLY A 16 9.79 -3.21 4.91
CA GLY A 16 8.36 -3.22 4.57
C GLY A 16 7.95 -4.30 3.56
N ALA A 17 6.80 -4.08 2.92
CA ALA A 17 6.27 -4.98 1.89
C ALA A 17 7.29 -5.22 0.77
N SER A 18 7.85 -4.16 0.19
CA SER A 18 8.82 -4.27 -0.90
C SER A 18 10.21 -4.64 -0.40
N GLY A 19 10.72 -3.99 0.66
CA GLY A 19 12.09 -4.19 1.13
C GLY A 19 12.39 -5.61 1.61
N ALA A 20 11.40 -6.29 2.21
CA ALA A 20 11.52 -7.70 2.57
C ALA A 20 11.65 -8.61 1.33
N ALA A 21 10.90 -8.32 0.26
CA ALA A 21 11.00 -9.05 -1.01
C ALA A 21 12.35 -8.79 -1.71
N VAL A 22 12.80 -7.53 -1.77
CA VAL A 22 14.13 -7.16 -2.29
C VAL A 22 15.22 -7.92 -1.53
N ALA A 23 15.23 -7.84 -0.19
CA ALA A 23 16.22 -8.49 0.65
C ALA A 23 16.27 -10.00 0.46
N SER A 24 15.09 -10.63 0.34
CA SER A 24 15.01 -12.06 0.02
C SER A 24 15.62 -12.33 -1.36
N ARG A 25 15.22 -11.63 -2.42
CA ARG A 25 15.74 -11.88 -3.77
C ARG A 25 17.25 -11.68 -3.84
N VAL A 26 17.76 -10.52 -3.45
CA VAL A 26 19.18 -10.19 -3.65
C VAL A 26 20.13 -11.04 -2.80
N SER A 27 19.62 -11.71 -1.75
CA SER A 27 20.42 -12.62 -0.91
C SER A 27 20.43 -14.08 -1.40
N GLU A 28 19.58 -14.48 -2.35
CA GLU A 28 19.41 -15.88 -2.79
C GLU A 28 20.69 -16.54 -3.31
N ASP A 29 21.56 -15.77 -3.99
CA ASP A 29 22.78 -16.34 -4.61
C ASP A 29 23.96 -16.49 -3.64
N GLY A 30 23.85 -15.96 -2.41
CA GLY A 30 24.89 -16.03 -1.39
C GLY A 30 26.16 -15.20 -1.67
N ARG A 31 26.28 -14.58 -2.85
CA ARG A 31 27.53 -13.92 -3.30
C ARG A 31 27.71 -12.52 -2.74
N ARG A 32 26.59 -11.82 -2.53
CA ARG A 32 26.57 -10.41 -2.11
C ARG A 32 26.21 -10.30 -0.65
N SER A 33 26.91 -9.41 0.04
CA SER A 33 26.60 -9.01 1.41
C SER A 33 25.44 -8.02 1.44
N VAL A 34 24.41 -8.34 2.23
CA VAL A 34 23.15 -7.57 2.27
C VAL A 34 22.87 -7.14 3.70
N CYS A 35 22.55 -5.86 3.90
CA CYS A 35 22.04 -5.35 5.17
C CYS A 35 20.65 -4.75 4.96
N LEU A 36 19.64 -5.29 5.64
CA LEU A 36 18.30 -4.75 5.68
C LEU A 36 18.14 -3.94 6.97
N VAL A 37 17.86 -2.64 6.84
CA VAL A 37 17.75 -1.71 7.97
C VAL A 37 16.28 -1.35 8.19
N GLU A 38 15.79 -1.48 9.42
CA GLU A 38 14.40 -1.21 9.80
C GLU A 38 14.33 -0.34 11.06
N ALA A 39 13.51 0.70 11.01
CA ALA A 39 13.35 1.64 12.12
C ALA A 39 12.52 1.05 13.27
N GLY A 40 11.59 0.14 12.98
CA GLY A 40 10.78 -0.59 13.95
C GLY A 40 11.44 -1.85 14.51
N PRO A 41 10.76 -2.54 15.44
CA PRO A 41 11.25 -3.78 16.00
C PRO A 41 11.20 -4.95 15.01
N ASP A 42 11.94 -6.00 15.34
CA ASP A 42 11.99 -7.26 14.61
C ASP A 42 11.57 -8.43 15.50
N TYR A 43 10.74 -9.32 14.96
CA TYR A 43 10.23 -10.52 15.61
C TYR A 43 10.58 -11.73 14.73
N PRO A 44 11.76 -12.36 14.92
CA PRO A 44 12.29 -13.33 13.98
C PRO A 44 11.55 -14.68 13.98
N ALA A 45 10.80 -14.97 15.05
CA ALA A 45 10.09 -16.23 15.24
C ALA A 45 8.59 -15.99 15.47
N LEU A 46 7.73 -16.87 14.95
CA LEU A 46 6.27 -16.74 15.09
C LEU A 46 5.82 -16.74 16.55
N GLU A 47 6.54 -17.47 17.42
CA GLU A 47 6.28 -17.56 18.85
C GLU A 47 6.53 -16.23 19.58
N THR A 48 7.37 -15.37 19.00
CA THR A 48 7.69 -14.03 19.54
C THR A 48 6.88 -12.92 18.88
N LEU A 49 6.09 -13.23 17.84
CA LEU A 49 5.31 -12.25 17.12
C LEU A 49 4.11 -11.81 18.00
N PRO A 50 3.96 -10.50 18.28
CA PRO A 50 2.83 -9.99 19.03
C PRO A 50 1.48 -10.39 18.43
N PHE A 51 0.49 -10.65 19.29
CA PHE A 51 -0.81 -11.16 18.86
C PHE A 51 -1.54 -10.22 17.90
N ASP A 52 -1.39 -8.91 18.04
CA ASP A 52 -1.97 -7.93 17.12
C ASP A 52 -1.37 -8.00 15.71
N LEU A 53 -0.09 -8.39 15.58
CA LEU A 53 0.54 -8.66 14.28
C LEU A 53 0.17 -10.04 13.73
N VAL A 54 -0.06 -11.02 14.61
CA VAL A 54 -0.57 -12.35 14.21
C VAL A 54 -2.01 -12.25 13.72
N ASN A 55 -2.87 -11.48 14.40
CA ASN A 55 -4.30 -11.45 14.16
C ASN A 55 -4.66 -10.68 12.88
N SER A 56 -5.09 -11.40 11.85
CA SER A 56 -5.58 -10.84 10.58
C SER A 56 -7.01 -10.31 10.62
N HIS A 57 -7.76 -10.51 11.71
CA HIS A 57 -9.15 -10.03 11.80
C HIS A 57 -9.22 -8.53 12.03
N ASN A 58 -8.15 -7.95 12.59
CA ASN A 58 -8.03 -6.54 12.92
C ASN A 58 -6.73 -5.97 12.34
N ASN A 59 -6.74 -4.67 12.13
CA ASN A 59 -5.53 -3.94 11.77
C ASN A 59 -4.72 -3.61 13.04
N SER A 60 -3.39 -3.66 12.96
CA SER A 60 -2.49 -3.28 14.07
C SER A 60 -2.01 -1.83 13.91
N TYR A 61 -2.81 -0.87 14.36
CA TYR A 61 -2.57 0.56 14.15
C TYR A 61 -2.22 1.34 15.42
N THR A 62 -1.55 0.70 16.39
CA THR A 62 -1.20 1.39 17.64
C THR A 62 0.21 1.08 18.11
N ALA A 63 0.53 -0.19 18.38
CA ALA A 63 1.84 -0.56 18.96
C ALA A 63 3.00 -0.37 17.98
N HIS A 64 2.74 -0.53 16.68
CA HIS A 64 3.74 -0.49 15.61
C HIS A 64 3.39 0.54 14.54
N ASP A 65 2.85 1.68 14.93
CA ASP A 65 2.49 2.77 14.01
C ASP A 65 3.57 3.86 13.98
N TRP A 66 3.84 4.39 12.78
CA TRP A 66 4.60 5.63 12.61
C TRP A 66 3.84 6.85 13.17
N GLY A 67 2.52 6.79 13.19
CA GLY A 67 1.63 7.86 13.66
C GLY A 67 1.71 9.08 12.76
N PHE A 68 1.70 8.89 11.45
CA PHE A 68 1.61 9.99 10.49
C PHE A 68 0.22 10.59 10.48
N ASP A 69 0.12 11.78 9.88
CA ASP A 69 -1.14 12.44 9.61
C ASP A 69 -1.29 12.71 8.11
N TYR A 70 -2.54 12.84 7.66
CA TYR A 70 -2.88 13.26 6.32
C TYR A 70 -4.04 14.26 6.33
N GLN A 71 -4.04 15.14 5.34
CA GLN A 71 -5.12 16.07 5.06
C GLN A 71 -5.79 15.66 3.73
N PRO A 72 -6.92 14.92 3.77
CA PRO A 72 -7.50 14.31 2.57
C PRO A 72 -7.90 15.33 1.51
N THR A 73 -8.50 16.44 1.94
CA THR A 73 -8.97 17.52 1.07
C THR A 73 -8.62 18.87 1.72
N ALA A 74 -8.68 19.96 0.95
CA ALA A 74 -8.48 21.30 1.48
C ALA A 74 -9.46 21.68 2.61
N ALA A 75 -10.68 21.11 2.62
CA ALA A 75 -11.71 21.39 3.62
C ALA A 75 -11.72 20.41 4.81
N ALA A 76 -11.08 19.25 4.67
CA ALA A 76 -11.05 18.23 5.71
C ALA A 76 -10.03 18.58 6.81
N ARG A 77 -10.32 18.13 8.03
CA ARG A 77 -9.34 18.16 9.12
C ARG A 77 -8.25 17.11 8.87
N ALA A 78 -7.06 17.37 9.40
CA ALA A 78 -6.03 16.35 9.46
C ALA A 78 -6.52 15.13 10.24
N MET A 79 -6.20 13.95 9.75
CA MET A 79 -6.56 12.66 10.33
C MET A 79 -5.32 11.79 10.48
N ASN A 80 -5.35 10.86 11.43
CA ASN A 80 -4.30 9.86 11.58
C ASN A 80 -4.21 8.99 10.32
N PHE A 81 -2.98 8.70 9.91
CA PHE A 81 -2.64 7.91 8.74
C PHE A 81 -1.71 6.73 9.12
N PRO A 82 -2.28 5.61 9.63
CA PRO A 82 -1.48 4.54 10.20
C PRO A 82 -0.55 3.90 9.17
N ARG A 83 0.72 3.70 9.53
CA ARG A 83 1.71 2.98 8.73
C ARG A 83 2.55 2.07 9.60
N GLY A 84 2.79 0.85 9.14
CA GLY A 84 3.56 -0.13 9.91
C GLY A 84 5.02 0.29 10.08
N ARG A 85 5.44 0.39 11.35
CA ARG A 85 6.82 0.59 11.82
C ARG A 85 7.27 -0.67 12.57
N VAL A 86 7.56 -1.72 11.80
CA VAL A 86 7.98 -3.06 12.24
C VAL A 86 8.51 -3.80 11.03
N THR A 87 9.33 -4.85 11.21
CA THR A 87 9.63 -5.76 10.08
C THR A 87 8.34 -6.32 9.45
N GLY A 88 8.28 -6.29 8.12
CA GLY A 88 7.07 -6.48 7.32
C GLY A 88 6.32 -5.18 6.98
N GLY A 89 6.59 -4.09 7.71
CA GLY A 89 6.01 -2.76 7.53
C GLY A 89 4.49 -2.79 7.49
N SER A 90 3.88 -2.04 6.57
CA SER A 90 2.42 -2.02 6.43
C SER A 90 1.80 -3.39 6.12
N SER A 91 2.54 -4.35 5.54
CA SER A 91 2.02 -5.72 5.32
C SER A 91 1.80 -6.49 6.62
N ALA A 92 2.48 -6.11 7.71
CA ALA A 92 2.36 -6.70 9.03
C ALA A 92 1.19 -6.13 9.85
N VAL A 93 0.57 -5.04 9.40
CA VAL A 93 -0.47 -4.32 10.18
C VAL A 93 -1.77 -4.08 9.43
N ASN A 94 -1.81 -4.32 8.12
CA ASN A 94 -2.94 -4.01 7.24
C ASN A 94 -4.17 -4.92 7.45
N THR A 95 -5.11 -4.90 6.50
CA THR A 95 -6.34 -5.71 6.54
C THR A 95 -6.18 -7.10 5.90
N THR A 96 -4.98 -7.44 5.43
CA THR A 96 -4.68 -8.67 4.67
C THR A 96 -5.42 -8.81 3.34
N ILE A 97 -5.94 -7.74 2.75
CA ILE A 97 -6.47 -7.80 1.38
C ILE A 97 -5.31 -8.03 0.41
N ALA A 98 -5.50 -9.04 -0.46
CA ALA A 98 -4.53 -9.52 -1.44
C ALA A 98 -5.09 -9.35 -2.86
N LEU A 99 -5.56 -8.15 -3.16
CA LEU A 99 -6.12 -7.77 -4.46
C LEU A 99 -5.02 -7.25 -5.40
N ARG A 100 -5.14 -7.54 -6.70
CA ARG A 100 -4.29 -7.02 -7.76
C ARG A 100 -4.98 -5.91 -8.53
N GLY A 101 -4.19 -4.98 -9.05
CA GLY A 101 -4.67 -4.01 -10.03
C GLY A 101 -5.19 -4.70 -11.29
N MET A 102 -5.87 -3.94 -12.13
CA MET A 102 -6.30 -4.41 -13.44
C MET A 102 -5.11 -4.37 -14.43
N PRO A 103 -5.10 -5.22 -15.48
CA PRO A 103 -4.06 -5.17 -16.51
C PRO A 103 -3.77 -3.77 -17.05
N GLU A 104 -4.82 -2.98 -17.28
CA GLU A 104 -4.70 -1.65 -17.87
C GLU A 104 -4.03 -0.63 -16.93
N ASP A 105 -3.95 -0.90 -15.62
CA ASP A 105 -3.18 -0.05 -14.68
C ASP A 105 -1.68 -0.12 -15.01
N TYR A 106 -1.20 -1.35 -15.22
CA TYR A 106 0.19 -1.66 -15.48
C TYR A 106 0.57 -1.30 -16.92
N ASP A 107 -0.32 -1.55 -17.88
CA ASP A 107 -0.14 -1.10 -19.25
C ASP A 107 -0.12 0.44 -19.32
N GLY A 108 -0.95 1.13 -18.54
CA GLY A 108 -0.90 2.59 -18.41
C GLY A 108 0.42 3.11 -17.83
N TRP A 109 1.09 2.36 -16.94
CA TRP A 109 2.44 2.68 -16.50
C TRP A 109 3.47 2.50 -17.62
N ALA A 110 3.30 1.45 -18.43
CA ALA A 110 4.15 1.19 -19.58
C ALA A 110 4.04 2.27 -20.66
N GLU A 111 2.83 2.74 -20.93
CA GLU A 111 2.53 3.85 -21.86
C GLU A 111 3.19 5.17 -21.42
N GLN A 112 3.40 5.35 -20.11
CA GLN A 112 4.16 6.49 -19.55
C GLN A 112 5.69 6.35 -19.70
N GLY A 113 6.18 5.41 -20.51
CA GLY A 113 7.60 5.22 -20.81
C GLY A 113 8.30 4.17 -19.94
N ASN A 114 7.54 3.27 -19.29
CA ASN A 114 8.06 2.23 -18.40
C ASN A 114 7.73 0.80 -18.93
N PRO A 115 8.19 0.42 -20.13
CA PRO A 115 7.73 -0.79 -20.83
C PRO A 115 7.93 -2.11 -20.06
N GLU A 116 8.86 -2.17 -19.11
CA GLU A 116 9.05 -3.34 -18.25
C GLU A 116 7.94 -3.52 -17.20
N TRP A 117 6.96 -2.61 -17.14
CA TRP A 117 5.87 -2.63 -16.17
C TRP A 117 4.50 -2.92 -16.78
N SER A 118 4.42 -3.32 -18.06
CA SER A 118 3.15 -3.76 -18.65
C SER A 118 2.61 -5.01 -17.93
N TRP A 119 1.31 -5.30 -18.05
CA TRP A 119 0.67 -6.43 -17.38
C TRP A 119 1.43 -7.75 -17.59
N ASP A 120 1.77 -8.06 -18.84
CA ASP A 120 2.51 -9.26 -19.22
C ASP A 120 3.90 -9.35 -18.56
N ARG A 121 4.51 -8.21 -18.20
CA ARG A 121 5.82 -8.14 -17.56
C ARG A 121 5.73 -8.29 -16.04
N VAL A 122 4.67 -7.76 -15.43
CA VAL A 122 4.47 -7.83 -13.96
C VAL A 122 3.81 -9.14 -13.52
N LEU A 123 2.99 -9.77 -14.37
CA LEU A 123 2.28 -11.01 -14.04
C LEU A 123 3.20 -12.14 -13.55
N PRO A 124 4.37 -12.42 -14.18
CA PRO A 124 5.31 -13.40 -13.65
C PRO A 124 5.79 -13.11 -12.22
N ALA A 125 5.91 -11.83 -11.83
CA ALA A 125 6.27 -11.46 -10.47
C ALA A 125 5.11 -11.67 -9.50
N PHE A 126 3.87 -11.31 -9.88
CA PHE A 126 2.67 -11.63 -9.10
C PHE A 126 2.52 -13.13 -8.84
N ARG A 127 2.68 -13.97 -9.87
CA ARG A 127 2.63 -15.42 -9.74
C ARG A 127 3.73 -15.95 -8.83
N ARG A 128 4.95 -15.43 -8.97
CA ARG A 128 6.10 -15.92 -8.19
C ARG A 128 6.00 -15.59 -6.70
N MET A 129 5.39 -14.46 -6.33
CA MET A 129 5.18 -14.10 -4.92
C MET A 129 4.02 -14.86 -4.26
N GLU A 130 3.13 -15.43 -5.05
CA GLU A 130 1.84 -15.96 -4.60
C GLU A 130 1.84 -17.49 -4.43
N ARG A 131 1.21 -17.94 -3.35
CA ARG A 131 0.64 -19.27 -3.21
C ARG A 131 -0.86 -19.14 -2.98
N ASP A 132 -1.65 -19.16 -4.04
CA ASP A 132 -3.11 -19.11 -3.99
C ASP A 132 -3.67 -20.52 -3.71
N LEU A 133 -4.40 -20.66 -2.61
CA LEU A 133 -4.97 -21.94 -2.18
C LEU A 133 -6.25 -22.31 -2.93
N ASP A 134 -6.90 -21.36 -3.60
CA ASP A 134 -8.18 -21.57 -4.27
C ASP A 134 -7.98 -21.68 -5.80
N TYR A 135 -7.13 -20.82 -6.37
CA TYR A 135 -6.93 -20.68 -7.82
C TYR A 135 -5.50 -20.91 -8.30
N GLY A 136 -4.61 -21.49 -7.48
CA GLY A 136 -3.19 -21.71 -7.86
C GLY A 136 -2.96 -22.52 -9.14
N HIS A 137 -3.98 -23.23 -9.63
CA HIS A 137 -3.94 -23.98 -10.89
C HIS A 137 -4.21 -23.12 -12.14
N GLU A 138 -4.77 -21.93 -11.98
CA GLU A 138 -5.05 -21.00 -13.06
C GLU A 138 -3.76 -20.35 -13.59
N PRO A 139 -3.67 -20.04 -14.90
CA PRO A 139 -2.41 -19.63 -15.53
C PRO A 139 -1.89 -18.26 -15.07
N PHE A 140 -2.76 -17.44 -14.48
CA PHE A 140 -2.44 -16.12 -13.93
C PHE A 140 -2.19 -16.15 -12.40
N HIS A 141 -2.26 -17.32 -11.78
CA HIS A 141 -1.94 -17.51 -10.36
C HIS A 141 -0.62 -18.26 -10.13
N GLY A 142 -0.12 -18.15 -8.90
CA GLY A 142 0.99 -18.93 -8.36
C GLY A 142 0.53 -19.90 -7.28
N ASP A 143 1.23 -21.02 -7.14
CA ASP A 143 0.90 -22.12 -6.22
C ASP A 143 2.00 -22.41 -5.18
N ALA A 144 3.11 -21.67 -5.21
CA ALA A 144 4.32 -21.99 -4.44
C ALA A 144 5.04 -20.78 -3.84
N GLY A 145 4.54 -19.56 -4.07
CA GLY A 145 5.14 -18.34 -3.58
C GLY A 145 5.05 -18.15 -2.05
N PRO A 146 5.84 -17.21 -1.51
CA PRO A 146 5.93 -16.95 -0.08
C PRO A 146 4.65 -16.36 0.55
N ILE A 147 3.81 -15.69 -0.25
CA ILE A 147 2.58 -15.07 0.24
C ILE A 147 1.41 -16.01 -0.03
N THR A 148 0.91 -16.64 1.02
CA THR A 148 -0.28 -17.51 0.92
C THR A 148 -1.54 -16.68 0.84
N ILE A 149 -2.38 -16.93 -0.16
CA ILE A 149 -3.65 -16.26 -0.41
C ILE A 149 -4.79 -17.26 -0.35
N ARG A 150 -5.92 -16.84 0.21
CA ARG A 150 -7.17 -17.60 0.24
C ARG A 150 -8.38 -16.68 0.21
N ARG A 151 -9.55 -17.22 -0.08
CA ARG A 151 -10.86 -16.57 0.00
C ARG A 151 -11.72 -17.25 1.06
N TYR A 152 -12.74 -16.53 1.54
CA TYR A 152 -13.74 -17.11 2.44
C TYR A 152 -14.80 -17.85 1.63
N GLN A 153 -15.15 -19.05 2.09
CA GLN A 153 -16.33 -19.77 1.63
C GLN A 153 -17.58 -19.15 2.25
N ARG A 154 -18.75 -19.37 1.61
CA ARG A 154 -20.00 -18.71 2.03
C ARG A 154 -20.38 -19.00 3.49
N ASP A 155 -20.10 -20.19 3.99
CA ASP A 155 -20.36 -20.60 5.38
C ASP A 155 -19.35 -20.01 6.39
N GLU A 156 -18.23 -19.47 5.92
CA GLU A 156 -17.27 -18.71 6.75
C GLU A 156 -17.58 -17.20 6.78
N LEU A 157 -18.51 -16.72 5.94
CA LEU A 157 -18.89 -15.30 5.89
C LEU A 157 -19.78 -14.93 7.08
N THR A 158 -19.52 -13.76 7.67
CA THR A 158 -20.43 -13.16 8.65
C THR A 158 -21.76 -12.83 7.97
N LEU A 159 -22.82 -12.65 8.77
CA LEU A 159 -24.14 -12.33 8.25
C LEU A 159 -24.16 -11.03 7.42
N VAL A 160 -23.35 -10.03 7.82
CA VAL A 160 -23.16 -8.77 7.08
C VAL A 160 -22.61 -9.03 5.68
N HIS A 161 -21.65 -9.94 5.55
CA HIS A 161 -21.00 -10.27 4.29
C HIS A 161 -21.82 -11.23 3.42
N GLN A 162 -22.61 -12.13 4.01
CA GLN A 162 -23.59 -12.92 3.25
C GLN A 162 -24.65 -12.00 2.63
N ALA A 163 -25.18 -11.06 3.42
CA ALA A 163 -26.14 -10.08 2.93
C ALA A 163 -25.53 -9.14 1.87
N PHE A 164 -24.24 -8.83 1.96
CA PHE A 164 -23.54 -8.06 0.92
C PHE A 164 -23.64 -8.74 -0.45
N LEU A 165 -23.28 -10.03 -0.54
CA LEU A 165 -23.31 -10.77 -1.79
C LEU A 165 -24.74 -10.94 -2.32
N ASP A 166 -25.70 -11.16 -1.42
CA ASP A 166 -27.11 -11.31 -1.79
C ASP A 166 -27.71 -9.98 -2.28
N ALA A 167 -27.33 -8.86 -1.65
CA ALA A 167 -27.67 -7.51 -2.08
C ALA A 167 -27.08 -7.17 -3.45
N ALA A 168 -25.81 -7.51 -3.70
CA ALA A 168 -25.17 -7.33 -5.01
C ALA A 168 -25.94 -8.08 -6.11
N ARG A 169 -26.33 -9.34 -5.84
CA ARG A 169 -27.13 -10.14 -6.76
C ARG A 169 -28.53 -9.56 -7.00
N GLU A 170 -29.19 -9.08 -5.94
CA GLU A 170 -30.51 -8.40 -6.05
C GLU A 170 -30.44 -7.14 -6.92
N LEU A 171 -29.32 -6.41 -6.87
CA LEU A 171 -29.05 -5.23 -7.69
C LEU A 171 -28.54 -5.55 -9.10
N GLY A 172 -28.37 -6.83 -9.45
CA GLY A 172 -28.01 -7.28 -10.80
C GLY A 172 -26.51 -7.36 -11.08
N TYR A 173 -25.65 -7.22 -10.06
CA TYR A 173 -24.21 -7.46 -10.23
C TYR A 173 -23.93 -8.97 -10.34
N PRO A 174 -23.03 -9.40 -11.25
CA PRO A 174 -22.69 -10.81 -11.40
C PRO A 174 -21.84 -11.30 -10.23
N ASP A 175 -21.86 -12.62 -10.04
CA ASP A 175 -20.97 -13.29 -9.10
C ASP A 175 -19.53 -13.28 -9.65
N CYS A 176 -18.58 -12.95 -8.79
CA CYS A 176 -17.15 -12.85 -9.08
C CYS A 176 -16.38 -13.69 -8.06
N PRO A 177 -16.22 -15.01 -8.29
CA PRO A 177 -15.61 -15.90 -7.31
C PRO A 177 -14.08 -15.69 -7.20
N ASP A 178 -13.47 -15.01 -8.17
CA ASP A 178 -12.08 -14.58 -8.15
C ASP A 178 -11.91 -13.13 -8.63
N ALA A 179 -11.70 -12.21 -7.69
CA ALA A 179 -11.44 -10.80 -8.00
C ALA A 179 -10.03 -10.52 -8.56
N ASN A 180 -9.14 -11.52 -8.59
CA ASN A 180 -7.79 -11.42 -9.18
C ASN A 180 -7.72 -11.98 -10.61
N ASP A 181 -8.82 -12.54 -11.15
CA ASP A 181 -8.92 -12.85 -12.57
C ASP A 181 -8.83 -11.52 -13.37
N PRO A 182 -7.90 -11.39 -14.33
CA PRO A 182 -7.71 -10.18 -15.14
C PRO A 182 -8.95 -9.68 -15.88
N ALA A 183 -9.90 -10.58 -16.18
CA ALA A 183 -11.16 -10.27 -16.87
C ALA A 183 -12.33 -9.99 -15.91
N SER A 184 -12.13 -10.18 -14.60
CA SER A 184 -13.22 -10.16 -13.62
C SER A 184 -13.84 -8.79 -13.38
N TRP A 185 -15.12 -8.82 -13.01
CA TRP A 185 -15.89 -7.74 -12.40
C TRP A 185 -17.08 -8.39 -11.67
N GLY A 186 -17.74 -7.65 -10.79
CA GLY A 186 -18.85 -8.15 -9.98
C GLY A 186 -18.47 -8.38 -8.52
N SER A 187 -19.30 -9.15 -7.81
CA SER A 187 -19.20 -9.30 -6.36
C SER A 187 -18.84 -10.71 -5.92
N GLY A 188 -17.96 -10.81 -4.91
CA GLY A 188 -17.56 -12.09 -4.34
C GLY A 188 -16.64 -11.95 -3.13
N PRO A 189 -15.98 -13.04 -2.72
CA PRO A 189 -15.09 -13.02 -1.57
C PRO A 189 -13.78 -12.28 -1.90
N HIS A 190 -13.26 -11.52 -0.93
CA HIS A 190 -11.93 -10.94 -1.06
C HIS A 190 -10.85 -12.04 -1.07
N PRO A 191 -9.83 -11.92 -1.93
CA PRO A 191 -8.58 -12.63 -1.74
C PRO A 191 -7.83 -12.04 -0.54
N MET A 192 -7.36 -12.90 0.37
CA MET A 192 -6.76 -12.50 1.64
C MET A 192 -5.41 -13.19 1.88
N ASN A 193 -4.35 -12.46 2.24
CA ASN A 193 -3.04 -13.05 2.56
C ASN A 193 -2.95 -13.54 4.02
N LYS A 194 -3.67 -14.62 4.34
CA LYS A 194 -3.82 -15.17 5.70
C LYS A 194 -4.06 -16.68 5.73
N ILE A 195 -3.81 -17.31 6.89
CA ILE A 195 -4.18 -18.71 7.19
C ILE A 195 -4.88 -18.74 8.55
N GLY A 196 -6.18 -19.06 8.59
CA GLY A 196 -6.97 -18.93 9.82
C GLY A 196 -6.92 -17.50 10.34
N ARG A 197 -6.35 -17.28 11.53
CA ARG A 197 -6.08 -15.92 12.05
C ARG A 197 -4.72 -15.38 11.68
N LEU A 198 -3.76 -16.24 11.31
CA LEU A 198 -2.39 -15.83 11.02
C LEU A 198 -2.36 -14.95 9.77
N ARG A 199 -1.96 -13.69 9.97
CA ARG A 199 -1.53 -12.78 8.92
C ARG A 199 -0.25 -13.27 8.26
N VAL A 200 -0.26 -13.41 6.93
CA VAL A 200 0.96 -13.75 6.16
C VAL A 200 1.58 -12.46 5.62
N SER A 201 2.26 -11.73 6.51
CA SER A 201 3.01 -10.53 6.14
C SER A 201 4.28 -10.88 5.36
N THR A 202 5.00 -9.88 4.83
CA THR A 202 6.30 -10.14 4.19
C THR A 202 7.40 -10.55 5.18
N ALA A 203 7.26 -10.21 6.47
CA ALA A 203 8.15 -10.76 7.49
C ALA A 203 7.98 -12.28 7.63
N VAL A 204 6.73 -12.76 7.63
CA VAL A 204 6.39 -14.19 7.72
C VAL A 204 6.68 -14.91 6.41
N GLY A 205 6.27 -14.35 5.27
CA GLY A 205 6.39 -14.99 3.96
C GLY A 205 7.83 -14.97 3.40
N TYR A 206 8.53 -13.83 3.47
CA TYR A 206 9.85 -13.67 2.87
C TYR A 206 10.99 -13.79 3.87
N LEU A 207 10.92 -13.04 4.99
CA LEU A 207 12.08 -12.94 5.88
C LEU A 207 12.31 -14.21 6.70
N SER A 208 11.26 -14.94 7.10
CA SER A 208 11.41 -16.17 7.89
C SER A 208 12.38 -17.17 7.25
N ALA A 209 12.30 -17.39 5.94
CA ALA A 209 13.24 -18.27 5.23
C ALA A 209 14.59 -17.56 4.94
N ALA A 210 14.57 -16.29 4.54
CA ALA A 210 15.77 -15.56 4.16
C ALA A 210 16.77 -15.37 5.32
N ARG A 211 16.29 -15.32 6.58
CA ARG A 211 17.10 -15.20 7.79
C ARG A 211 18.14 -16.32 7.98
N ALA A 212 17.90 -17.50 7.41
CA ALA A 212 18.86 -18.60 7.49
C ALA A 212 20.12 -18.37 6.66
N ARG A 213 20.12 -17.35 5.78
CA ARG A 213 21.21 -17.09 4.84
C ARG A 213 22.32 -16.26 5.51
N PRO A 214 23.58 -16.72 5.52
CA PRO A 214 24.67 -16.05 6.24
C PRO A 214 25.09 -14.70 5.64
N ASN A 215 24.64 -14.38 4.42
CA ASN A 215 24.95 -13.14 3.73
C ASN A 215 23.90 -12.02 3.95
N LEU A 216 22.80 -12.30 4.67
CA LEU A 216 21.78 -11.31 5.01
C LEU A 216 21.85 -10.93 6.49
N ALA A 217 22.11 -9.65 6.77
CA ALA A 217 21.97 -9.06 8.10
C ALA A 217 20.68 -8.24 8.17
N ILE A 218 19.95 -8.31 9.29
CA ILE A 218 18.80 -7.46 9.57
C ILE A 218 19.14 -6.60 10.80
N ARG A 219 19.09 -5.27 10.63
CA ARG A 219 19.31 -4.27 11.68
C ARG A 219 18.00 -3.58 12.00
N ALA A 220 17.34 -4.04 13.06
CA ALA A 220 16.08 -3.49 13.55
C ALA A 220 16.31 -2.39 14.59
N ASN A 221 15.29 -1.58 14.86
CA ASN A 221 15.37 -0.39 15.72
C ASN A 221 16.48 0.59 15.28
N THR A 222 16.72 0.67 13.98
CA THR A 222 17.74 1.52 13.36
C THR A 222 17.05 2.47 12.39
N HIS A 223 17.00 3.76 12.74
CA HIS A 223 16.36 4.79 11.93
C HIS A 223 17.35 5.33 10.90
N VAL A 224 16.99 5.28 9.62
CA VAL A 224 17.83 5.86 8.55
C VAL A 224 17.59 7.36 8.47
N ARG A 225 18.65 8.14 8.70
CA ARG A 225 18.60 9.60 8.66
C ARG A 225 18.70 10.08 7.22
N ARG A 226 19.73 9.66 6.48
CA ARG A 226 19.95 10.05 5.08
C ARG A 226 20.86 9.05 4.36
N VAL A 227 20.87 9.14 3.04
CA VAL A 227 21.88 8.51 2.19
C VAL A 227 23.09 9.44 2.14
N LEU A 228 24.28 8.85 2.28
CA LEU A 228 25.54 9.57 2.06
C LEU A 228 25.83 9.57 0.57
N VAL A 229 25.93 10.76 -0.03
CA VAL A 229 26.24 10.94 -1.45
C VAL A 229 27.54 11.73 -1.59
N GLN A 230 28.48 11.19 -2.36
CA GLN A 230 29.79 11.78 -2.64
C GLN A 230 30.03 11.74 -4.14
N GLU A 231 30.37 12.87 -4.74
CA GLU A 231 30.67 12.98 -6.18
C GLU A 231 29.57 12.35 -7.07
N GLY A 232 28.30 12.54 -6.70
CA GLY A 232 27.14 11.98 -7.42
C GLY A 232 26.87 10.49 -7.19
N ARG A 233 27.57 9.83 -6.25
CA ARG A 233 27.40 8.42 -5.89
C ARG A 233 26.88 8.25 -4.46
N ALA A 234 25.90 7.37 -4.26
CA ALA A 234 25.56 6.90 -2.92
C ALA A 234 26.65 5.95 -2.39
N THR A 235 27.16 6.20 -1.18
CA THR A 235 28.30 5.46 -0.58
C THR A 235 27.98 4.82 0.77
N GLY A 236 26.79 5.06 1.30
CA GLY A 236 26.34 4.46 2.55
C GLY A 236 25.13 5.16 3.14
N LEU A 237 24.83 4.83 4.38
CA LEU A 237 23.73 5.40 5.16
C LEU A 237 24.28 6.09 6.41
N GLU A 238 23.69 7.23 6.77
CA GLU A 238 23.73 7.73 8.14
C GLU A 238 22.52 7.18 8.88
N VAL A 239 22.76 6.53 10.02
CA VAL A 239 21.71 5.86 10.80
C VAL A 239 21.77 6.25 12.27
N GLU A 240 20.64 6.11 12.94
CA GLU A 240 20.51 6.30 14.39
C GLU A 240 20.01 5.00 15.02
N THR A 241 20.75 4.47 16.00
CA THR A 241 20.35 3.28 16.76
C THR A 241 20.52 3.59 18.24
N ALA A 242 19.47 3.40 19.04
CA ALA A 242 19.49 3.71 20.47
C ALA A 242 19.98 5.14 20.81
N GLY A 243 19.71 6.11 19.92
CA GLY A 243 20.13 7.52 20.06
C GLY A 243 21.55 7.82 19.59
N GLU A 244 22.33 6.81 19.17
CA GLU A 244 23.68 7.00 18.64
C GLU A 244 23.66 7.08 17.12
N VAL A 245 24.27 8.13 16.57
CA VAL A 245 24.42 8.32 15.13
C VAL A 245 25.71 7.65 14.65
N SER A 246 25.58 6.80 13.62
CA SER A 246 26.70 6.11 13.00
C SER A 246 26.52 6.02 11.48
N THR A 247 27.52 5.49 10.78
CA THR A 247 27.45 5.28 9.33
C THR A 247 27.58 3.81 8.98
N ILE A 248 26.87 3.38 7.93
CA ILE A 248 26.97 2.05 7.35
C ILE A 248 27.43 2.20 5.91
N PRO A 249 28.67 1.85 5.55
CA PRO A 249 29.15 1.91 4.18
C PRO A 249 28.46 0.86 3.29
N GLY A 250 28.14 1.23 2.04
CA GLY A 250 27.60 0.30 1.07
C GLY A 250 27.69 0.76 -0.38
N LYS A 251 27.72 -0.20 -1.32
CA LYS A 251 27.89 0.09 -2.76
C LYS A 251 26.58 0.45 -3.46
N LEU A 252 25.53 -0.33 -3.22
CA LEU A 252 24.17 -0.07 -3.71
C LEU A 252 23.24 0.19 -2.52
N ILE A 253 22.54 1.32 -2.55
CA ILE A 253 21.52 1.67 -1.57
C ILE A 253 20.16 1.54 -2.25
N VAL A 254 19.24 0.77 -1.66
CA VAL A 254 17.87 0.60 -2.15
C VAL A 254 16.90 1.14 -1.10
N LEU A 255 16.19 2.22 -1.42
CA LEU A 255 15.16 2.80 -0.57
C LEU A 255 13.86 2.03 -0.73
N CYS A 256 13.35 1.54 0.40
CA CYS A 256 12.08 0.83 0.53
C CYS A 256 11.28 1.39 1.73
N GLY A 257 11.42 2.69 2.00
CA GLY A 257 10.75 3.39 3.12
C GLY A 257 9.24 3.56 2.91
N GLY A 258 8.75 3.31 1.70
CA GLY A 258 7.39 3.58 1.28
C GLY A 258 7.16 5.05 0.99
N SER A 259 5.97 5.35 0.47
CA SER A 259 5.60 6.65 -0.11
C SER A 259 5.69 7.83 0.84
N LEU A 260 5.73 7.61 2.15
CA LEU A 260 5.80 8.68 3.14
C LEU A 260 7.20 8.87 3.76
N GLN A 261 8.11 7.90 3.64
CA GLN A 261 9.45 8.00 4.25
C GLN A 261 10.58 8.07 3.22
N THR A 262 10.41 7.48 2.05
CA THR A 262 11.38 7.61 0.95
C THR A 262 11.65 9.08 0.57
N PRO A 263 10.64 9.95 0.37
CA PRO A 263 10.90 11.34 0.01
C PRO A 263 11.62 12.16 1.09
N PRO A 264 11.26 12.10 2.40
CA PRO A 264 12.05 12.76 3.44
C PRO A 264 13.51 12.28 3.51
N ILE A 265 13.77 10.99 3.27
CA ILE A 265 15.15 10.48 3.19
C ILE A 265 15.88 11.12 2.01
N LEU A 266 15.26 11.19 0.82
CA LEU A 266 15.85 11.86 -0.35
C LEU A 266 16.11 13.35 -0.08
N TYR A 267 15.16 14.07 0.53
CA TYR A 267 15.32 15.47 0.90
C TYR A 267 16.54 15.67 1.79
N ARG A 268 16.65 14.93 2.90
CA ARG A 268 17.81 15.00 3.82
C ARG A 268 19.12 14.51 3.20
N SER A 269 19.05 13.84 2.05
CA SER A 269 20.20 13.45 1.24
C SER A 269 20.55 14.49 0.17
N GLY A 270 19.88 15.64 0.15
CA GLY A 270 20.11 16.72 -0.81
C GLY A 270 19.50 16.50 -2.19
N ILE A 271 18.54 15.58 -2.32
CA ILE A 271 17.87 15.23 -3.58
C ILE A 271 16.38 15.58 -3.46
N GLY A 272 15.94 16.60 -4.20
CA GLY A 272 14.57 17.09 -4.15
C GLY A 272 14.44 18.48 -4.79
N PRO A 273 13.25 19.12 -4.73
CA PRO A 273 13.06 20.46 -5.29
C PRO A 273 13.99 21.46 -4.59
N ARG A 274 14.85 22.14 -5.35
CA ARG A 274 15.86 23.06 -4.83
C ARG A 274 15.30 24.04 -3.80
N VAL A 275 14.18 24.67 -4.11
CA VAL A 275 13.55 25.69 -3.25
C VAL A 275 13.15 25.10 -1.89
N GLU A 276 12.65 23.86 -1.85
CA GLU A 276 12.28 23.20 -0.61
C GLU A 276 13.51 22.77 0.20
N LEU A 277 14.55 22.25 -0.46
CA LEU A 277 15.81 21.89 0.21
C LEU A 277 16.48 23.10 0.85
N GLU A 278 16.57 24.21 0.11
CA GLU A 278 17.14 25.48 0.59
C GLU A 278 16.30 26.04 1.76
N ARG A 279 14.97 25.97 1.68
CA ARG A 279 14.06 26.36 2.78
C ARG A 279 14.31 25.54 4.04
N LEU A 280 14.61 24.26 3.90
CA LEU A 280 14.88 23.33 5.01
C LEU A 280 16.34 23.38 5.51
N GLY A 281 17.20 24.17 4.87
CA GLY A 281 18.63 24.26 5.21
C GLY A 281 19.42 23.00 4.85
N VAL A 282 18.98 22.25 3.83
CA VAL A 282 19.69 21.08 3.32
C VAL A 282 20.52 21.45 2.10
N ASP A 283 21.79 21.02 2.08
CA ASP A 283 22.67 21.22 0.93
C ASP A 283 22.11 20.51 -0.31
N VAL A 284 21.96 21.26 -1.41
CA VAL A 284 21.39 20.75 -2.66
C VAL A 284 22.46 19.98 -3.43
N ILE A 285 22.27 18.66 -3.55
CA ILE A 285 23.05 17.79 -4.43
C ILE A 285 22.42 17.76 -5.82
N ALA A 286 21.10 17.61 -5.89
CA ALA A 286 20.37 17.58 -7.15
C ALA A 286 18.98 18.22 -7.01
N ASP A 287 18.64 19.06 -7.98
CA ASP A 287 17.31 19.65 -8.11
C ASP A 287 16.39 18.67 -8.83
N VAL A 288 15.53 17.99 -8.07
CA VAL A 288 14.60 16.97 -8.56
C VAL A 288 13.18 17.36 -8.14
N PRO A 289 12.47 18.16 -8.97
CA PRO A 289 11.15 18.70 -8.64
C PRO A 289 10.09 17.64 -8.33
N GLY A 290 10.24 16.42 -8.85
CA GLY A 290 9.29 15.33 -8.66
C GLY A 290 9.28 14.68 -7.28
N VAL A 291 10.34 14.82 -6.47
CA VAL A 291 10.38 14.20 -5.14
C VAL A 291 9.29 14.81 -4.25
N ALA A 292 8.54 13.95 -3.55
CA ALA A 292 7.40 14.31 -2.71
C ALA A 292 6.19 14.90 -3.46
N GLN A 293 6.15 14.84 -4.79
CA GLN A 293 4.98 15.22 -5.61
C GLN A 293 4.21 13.97 -6.09
N ASN A 294 3.15 14.13 -6.88
CA ASN A 294 2.42 13.00 -7.48
C ASN A 294 1.89 11.98 -6.45
N LEU A 295 1.53 12.44 -5.25
CA LEU A 295 0.92 11.57 -4.24
C LEU A 295 -0.46 11.14 -4.74
N SER A 296 -0.65 9.84 -4.96
CA SER A 296 -1.94 9.25 -5.34
C SER A 296 -2.38 8.25 -4.28
N ASP A 297 -3.69 8.11 -4.08
CA ASP A 297 -4.33 7.26 -3.07
C ASP A 297 -5.83 7.14 -3.40
N HIS A 298 -6.53 6.14 -2.88
CA HIS A 298 -7.96 5.91 -3.15
C HIS A 298 -8.84 6.72 -2.18
N PRO A 299 -9.68 7.66 -2.66
CA PRO A 299 -10.69 8.28 -1.83
C PRO A 299 -11.90 7.37 -1.65
N ALA A 300 -12.42 7.31 -0.43
CA ALA A 300 -13.57 6.52 -0.07
C ALA A 300 -14.55 7.29 0.82
N LEU A 301 -15.83 6.93 0.76
CA LEU A 301 -16.85 7.36 1.72
C LEU A 301 -17.72 6.17 2.14
N ALA A 302 -17.86 6.02 3.45
CA ALA A 302 -18.66 4.96 4.04
C ALA A 302 -20.10 5.40 4.33
N VAL A 303 -21.05 4.51 4.09
CA VAL A 303 -22.40 4.51 4.63
C VAL A 303 -22.38 3.72 5.95
N LEU A 304 -22.81 4.35 7.05
CA LEU A 304 -22.82 3.75 8.39
C LEU A 304 -24.22 3.22 8.70
N CYS A 305 -24.31 1.96 9.13
CA CYS A 305 -25.57 1.28 9.40
C CYS A 305 -25.57 0.69 10.81
N ARG A 306 -26.64 0.92 11.57
CA ARG A 306 -26.91 0.25 12.84
C ARG A 306 -27.64 -1.07 12.58
N VAL A 307 -27.26 -2.14 13.28
CA VAL A 307 -27.92 -3.43 13.16
C VAL A 307 -29.14 -3.55 14.08
N LYS A 308 -30.15 -4.33 13.68
CA LYS A 308 -31.32 -4.65 14.53
C LYS A 308 -30.96 -5.48 15.75
N ALA A 309 -30.01 -6.40 15.59
CA ALA A 309 -29.56 -7.30 16.64
C ALA A 309 -28.04 -7.17 16.82
N PRO A 310 -27.54 -6.43 17.82
CA PRO A 310 -26.11 -6.21 18.03
C PRO A 310 -25.27 -7.49 18.11
N SER A 311 -25.88 -8.61 18.53
CA SER A 311 -25.22 -9.91 18.65
C SER A 311 -24.71 -10.50 17.33
N ILE A 312 -25.10 -9.96 16.17
CA ILE A 312 -24.55 -10.40 14.88
C ILE A 312 -23.16 -9.79 14.60
N LEU A 313 -22.76 -8.79 15.40
CA LEU A 313 -21.45 -8.16 15.32
C LEU A 313 -20.57 -8.67 16.47
N ASP A 314 -19.34 -9.05 16.12
CA ASP A 314 -18.32 -9.48 17.06
C ASP A 314 -17.00 -8.77 16.70
N ALA A 315 -16.33 -8.14 17.67
CA ALA A 315 -15.07 -7.45 17.45
C ALA A 315 -13.90 -8.42 17.13
N ASP A 316 -14.09 -9.71 17.38
CA ASP A 316 -13.12 -10.76 17.07
C ASP A 316 -13.39 -11.43 15.70
N GLN A 317 -14.44 -11.04 14.98
CA GLN A 317 -14.69 -11.51 13.61
C GLN A 317 -13.83 -10.73 12.59
N PRO A 318 -13.60 -11.28 11.37
CA PRO A 318 -12.88 -10.56 10.33
C PRO A 318 -13.54 -9.23 9.98
N ILE A 319 -12.75 -8.15 9.87
CA ILE A 319 -13.29 -6.82 9.55
C ILE A 319 -13.82 -6.71 8.10
N VAL A 320 -13.29 -7.49 7.16
CA VAL A 320 -13.69 -7.50 5.73
C VAL A 320 -13.60 -8.91 5.16
N GLN A 321 -14.54 -9.28 4.29
CA GLN A 321 -14.57 -10.60 3.62
C GLN A 321 -15.07 -10.57 2.18
N THR A 322 -15.78 -9.53 1.73
CA THR A 322 -16.41 -9.47 0.40
C THR A 322 -16.18 -8.12 -0.27
N ILE A 323 -16.18 -8.15 -1.60
CA ILE A 323 -15.92 -7.01 -2.49
C ILE A 323 -16.93 -6.99 -3.63
N LEU A 324 -17.20 -5.80 -4.18
CA LEU A 324 -17.77 -5.58 -5.50
C LEU A 324 -16.82 -4.66 -6.27
N ARG A 325 -16.38 -5.07 -7.46
CA ARG A 325 -15.65 -4.22 -8.42
C ARG A 325 -16.53 -4.02 -9.65
N TYR A 326 -16.71 -2.77 -10.08
CA TYR A 326 -17.60 -2.46 -11.19
C TYR A 326 -17.24 -1.12 -11.84
N THR A 327 -17.81 -0.89 -13.01
CA THR A 327 -17.56 0.31 -13.80
C THR A 327 -18.68 1.30 -13.54
N ALA A 328 -18.34 2.55 -13.20
CA ALA A 328 -19.31 3.62 -13.06
C ALA A 328 -20.10 3.83 -14.37
N GLU A 329 -21.38 4.20 -14.26
CA GLU A 329 -22.19 4.50 -15.44
C GLU A 329 -21.53 5.61 -16.27
N GLY A 330 -21.33 5.34 -17.57
CA GLY A 330 -20.70 6.28 -18.50
C GLY A 330 -19.17 6.37 -18.42
N SER A 331 -18.52 5.59 -17.55
CA SER A 331 -17.06 5.51 -17.52
C SER A 331 -16.50 4.61 -18.61
N ASP A 332 -15.34 4.98 -19.15
CA ASP A 332 -14.53 4.17 -20.07
C ASP A 332 -13.44 3.38 -19.35
N GLN A 333 -13.30 3.56 -18.03
CA GLN A 333 -12.31 2.88 -17.19
C GLN A 333 -12.96 1.71 -16.46
N ARG A 334 -12.69 0.48 -16.90
CA ARG A 334 -13.24 -0.73 -16.29
C ARG A 334 -12.90 -0.81 -14.79
N ASN A 335 -13.84 -1.21 -13.94
CA ASN A 335 -13.61 -1.39 -12.50
C ASN A 335 -13.02 -0.14 -11.82
N ASP A 336 -13.45 1.06 -12.23
CA ASP A 336 -13.02 2.31 -11.61
C ASP A 336 -13.70 2.59 -10.25
N LEU A 337 -14.71 1.80 -9.88
CA LEU A 337 -15.34 1.81 -8.57
C LEU A 337 -15.26 0.45 -7.87
N GLN A 338 -15.16 0.53 -6.55
CA GLN A 338 -15.28 -0.59 -5.64
C GLN A 338 -16.31 -0.28 -4.54
N ILE A 339 -17.09 -1.29 -4.15
CA ILE A 339 -17.87 -1.27 -2.92
C ILE A 339 -17.40 -2.42 -2.03
N GLU A 340 -17.18 -2.13 -0.76
CA GLU A 340 -16.81 -3.12 0.24
C GLU A 340 -17.64 -2.97 1.52
N ALA A 341 -17.95 -4.09 2.16
CA ALA A 341 -18.57 -4.09 3.47
C ALA A 341 -17.50 -4.25 4.56
N PHE A 342 -17.69 -3.57 5.68
CA PHE A 342 -16.94 -3.79 6.90
C PHE A 342 -17.85 -4.38 7.94
N SER A 343 -17.42 -5.46 8.59
CA SER A 343 -18.21 -6.14 9.62
C SER A 343 -18.48 -5.26 10.84
N PHE A 344 -17.64 -4.27 11.15
CA PHE A 344 -17.93 -3.25 12.14
C PHE A 344 -17.11 -1.99 11.88
N SER A 345 -17.56 -0.84 12.37
CA SER A 345 -16.75 0.39 12.37
C SER A 345 -15.86 0.43 13.62
N PRO A 346 -14.52 0.46 13.48
CA PRO A 346 -13.61 0.51 14.62
C PRO A 346 -13.47 1.92 15.24
N ARG A 347 -14.07 2.96 14.66
CA ARG A 347 -13.88 4.36 15.08
C ARG A 347 -14.93 4.83 16.08
N ASN A 348 -14.69 4.68 17.38
CA ASN A 348 -15.51 5.26 18.47
C ASN A 348 -17.04 5.08 18.30
N THR A 349 -17.45 4.06 17.56
CA THR A 349 -18.83 3.68 17.35
C THR A 349 -19.14 2.50 18.26
N PRO A 350 -20.35 2.42 18.82
CA PRO A 350 -20.72 1.24 19.59
C PRO A 350 -20.60 -0.02 18.71
N LEU A 351 -20.37 -1.18 19.32
CA LEU A 351 -20.33 -2.48 18.65
C LEU A 351 -21.76 -2.94 18.26
N ASP A 352 -22.49 -2.07 17.57
CA ASP A 352 -23.81 -2.26 16.98
C ASP A 352 -23.90 -1.62 15.58
N CYS A 353 -22.76 -1.15 15.03
CA CYS A 353 -22.68 -0.50 13.74
C CYS A 353 -21.66 -1.19 12.81
N PHE A 354 -22.04 -1.32 11.54
CA PHE A 354 -21.19 -1.76 10.45
C PHE A 354 -21.20 -0.73 9.32
N ALA A 355 -20.29 -0.85 8.36
CA ALA A 355 -20.16 0.12 7.27
C ALA A 355 -20.17 -0.55 5.90
N ILE A 356 -20.65 0.15 4.89
CA ILE A 356 -20.46 -0.20 3.47
C ILE A 356 -19.81 1.01 2.82
N ALA A 357 -18.66 0.85 2.17
CA ALA A 357 -17.89 1.96 1.61
C ALA A 357 -17.84 1.91 0.10
N ALA A 358 -18.10 3.06 -0.53
CA ALA A 358 -17.72 3.31 -1.90
C ALA A 358 -16.26 3.77 -1.93
N VAL A 359 -15.48 3.22 -2.85
CA VAL A 359 -14.07 3.55 -3.07
C VAL A 359 -13.87 3.85 -4.55
N LEU A 360 -13.20 4.97 -4.85
CA LEU A 360 -12.73 5.27 -6.19
C LEU A 360 -11.37 4.61 -6.41
N GLU A 361 -11.31 3.71 -7.37
CA GLU A 361 -10.12 2.89 -7.65
C GLU A 361 -9.32 3.43 -8.85
N GLU A 362 -9.96 4.08 -9.83
CA GLU A 362 -9.24 4.84 -10.87
C GLU A 362 -9.21 6.32 -10.50
N VAL A 363 -8.06 6.78 -10.03
CA VAL A 363 -7.87 8.13 -9.50
C VAL A 363 -7.02 8.96 -10.45
N ARG A 364 -7.56 10.12 -10.86
CA ARG A 364 -6.85 11.07 -11.73
C ARG A 364 -6.16 12.18 -10.94
N GLY A 365 -6.75 12.57 -9.82
CA GLY A 365 -6.19 13.57 -8.91
C GLY A 365 -4.89 13.10 -8.28
N THR A 366 -3.94 14.03 -8.14
CA THR A 366 -2.70 13.80 -7.40
C THR A 366 -2.43 14.97 -6.48
N GLY A 367 -1.82 14.69 -5.34
CA GLY A 367 -1.36 15.68 -4.38
C GLY A 367 0.14 15.63 -4.15
N ARG A 368 0.55 15.92 -2.92
CA ARG A 368 1.95 15.98 -2.51
C ARG A 368 2.17 15.52 -1.07
N LEU A 369 3.43 15.35 -0.71
CA LEU A 369 3.86 15.15 0.66
C LEU A 369 4.53 16.44 1.16
N ARG A 370 3.92 17.10 2.16
CA ARG A 370 4.50 18.29 2.76
C ARG A 370 5.53 17.91 3.82
N ILE A 371 6.74 18.44 3.69
CA ILE A 371 7.88 18.17 4.58
C ILE A 371 8.32 19.50 5.21
N ASP A 372 8.07 19.67 6.50
CA ASP A 372 8.30 20.97 7.16
C ASP A 372 9.69 21.11 7.80
N SER A 373 10.40 20.00 8.01
CA SER A 373 11.67 19.97 8.74
C SER A 373 12.64 18.94 8.16
N ALA A 374 13.93 19.23 8.23
CA ALA A 374 15.03 18.30 7.93
C ALA A 374 15.40 17.40 9.12
N ASP A 375 14.72 17.52 10.28
CA ASP A 375 14.87 16.59 11.39
C ASP A 375 14.43 15.18 10.94
N PRO A 376 15.29 14.14 11.10
CA PRO A 376 14.92 12.78 10.73
C PRO A 376 13.72 12.21 11.48
N HIS A 377 13.34 12.78 12.64
CA HIS A 377 12.18 12.36 13.42
C HIS A 377 10.92 13.17 13.12
N ALA A 378 11.03 14.23 12.31
CA ALA A 378 9.87 15.01 11.87
C ALA A 378 8.98 14.17 10.94
N LYS A 379 7.67 14.27 11.17
CA LYS A 379 6.66 13.57 10.39
C LYS A 379 6.22 14.44 9.22
N PRO A 380 6.26 13.93 7.98
CA PRO A 380 5.64 14.64 6.87
C PRO A 380 4.11 14.55 6.97
N VAL A 381 3.43 15.46 6.30
CA VAL A 381 1.96 15.46 6.19
C VAL A 381 1.58 15.12 4.76
N ALA A 382 0.79 14.06 4.58
CA ALA A 382 0.28 13.68 3.27
C ALA A 382 -0.91 14.57 2.87
N GLU A 383 -0.85 15.17 1.69
CA GLU A 383 -1.88 16.05 1.14
C GLU A 383 -2.31 15.49 -0.22
N PRO A 384 -3.13 14.42 -0.30
CA PRO A 384 -3.50 13.77 -1.56
C PRO A 384 -4.46 14.59 -2.42
N HIS A 385 -5.08 15.64 -1.87
CA HIS A 385 -5.98 16.56 -2.58
C HIS A 385 -7.18 15.84 -3.24
N PHE A 386 -7.82 14.94 -2.48
CA PHE A 386 -8.92 14.13 -2.98
C PHE A 386 -10.06 14.98 -3.55
N LEU A 387 -10.55 14.56 -4.72
CA LEU A 387 -11.76 15.07 -5.36
C LEU A 387 -11.69 16.56 -5.74
N GLU A 388 -10.47 17.09 -5.93
CA GLU A 388 -10.25 18.36 -6.63
C GLU A 388 -10.46 18.19 -8.15
N ASP A 389 -10.17 17.00 -8.69
CA ASP A 389 -10.59 16.62 -10.04
C ASP A 389 -12.09 16.27 -10.05
N GLU A 390 -12.87 17.00 -10.86
CA GLU A 390 -14.32 16.82 -10.91
C GLU A 390 -14.74 15.44 -11.43
N ARG A 391 -13.90 14.77 -12.25
CA ARG A 391 -14.21 13.43 -12.77
C ARG A 391 -14.15 12.38 -11.67
N ASP A 392 -13.22 12.53 -10.72
CA ASP A 392 -13.12 11.66 -9.55
C ASP A 392 -14.30 11.88 -8.61
N LEU A 393 -14.68 13.16 -8.42
CA LEU A 393 -15.82 13.54 -7.58
C LEU A 393 -17.14 12.98 -8.09
N VAL A 394 -17.41 13.11 -9.39
CA VAL A 394 -18.66 12.63 -10.01
C VAL A 394 -18.78 11.12 -9.89
N ARG A 395 -17.71 10.38 -10.16
CA ARG A 395 -17.70 8.91 -10.08
C ARG A 395 -17.86 8.41 -8.66
N LEU A 396 -17.13 8.98 -7.69
CA LEU A 396 -17.29 8.58 -6.30
C LEU A 396 -18.69 8.94 -5.76
N ALA A 397 -19.28 10.05 -6.21
CA ALA A 397 -20.67 10.38 -5.89
C ALA A 397 -21.65 9.31 -6.39
N ALA A 398 -21.50 8.84 -7.63
CA ALA A 398 -22.29 7.72 -8.14
C ALA A 398 -22.09 6.46 -7.27
N GLY A 399 -20.84 6.11 -6.93
CA GLY A 399 -20.55 4.97 -6.05
C GLY A 399 -21.18 5.07 -4.66
N VAL A 400 -21.27 6.26 -4.07
CA VAL A 400 -21.99 6.48 -2.81
C VAL A 400 -23.50 6.23 -2.97
N ARG A 401 -24.09 6.62 -4.11
CA ARG A 401 -25.52 6.33 -4.39
C ARG A 401 -25.78 4.84 -4.53
N ASP A 402 -24.89 4.14 -5.23
CA ASP A 402 -24.95 2.68 -5.35
C ASP A 402 -24.82 2.01 -3.98
N THR A 403 -23.90 2.49 -3.15
CA THR A 403 -23.75 2.00 -1.76
C THR A 403 -25.00 2.24 -0.92
N ILE A 404 -25.68 3.38 -1.08
CA ILE A 404 -26.99 3.63 -0.44
C ILE A 404 -28.04 2.64 -0.97
N ALA A 405 -28.01 2.27 -2.25
CA ALA A 405 -28.93 1.28 -2.81
C ALA A 405 -28.76 -0.11 -2.18
N PHE A 406 -27.53 -0.52 -1.85
CA PHE A 406 -27.26 -1.77 -1.10
C PHE A 406 -28.08 -1.83 0.20
N THR A 407 -28.10 -0.75 0.98
CA THR A 407 -28.82 -0.69 2.27
C THR A 407 -30.34 -0.86 2.13
N LYS A 408 -30.88 -0.67 0.92
CA LYS A 408 -32.31 -0.76 0.63
C LYS A 408 -32.74 -2.14 0.13
N THR A 409 -31.82 -3.08 -0.12
CA THR A 409 -32.12 -4.43 -0.60
C THR A 409 -32.84 -5.28 0.45
N ALA A 410 -33.53 -6.36 0.04
CA ALA A 410 -34.18 -7.26 0.98
C ALA A 410 -33.17 -7.89 1.96
N ALA A 411 -32.01 -8.32 1.46
CA ALA A 411 -30.95 -8.93 2.28
C ALA A 411 -30.50 -8.02 3.42
N TYR A 412 -30.28 -6.72 3.15
CA TYR A 412 -29.85 -5.78 4.17
C TYR A 412 -30.98 -5.22 5.03
N ARG A 413 -32.21 -5.07 4.50
CA ARG A 413 -33.36 -4.63 5.30
C ARG A 413 -33.69 -5.56 6.46
N GLU A 414 -33.33 -6.84 6.38
CA GLU A 414 -33.49 -7.77 7.51
C GLU A 414 -32.48 -7.51 8.64
N ILE A 415 -31.31 -6.95 8.32
CA ILE A 415 -30.18 -6.75 9.25
C ILE A 415 -30.10 -5.33 9.79
N ILE A 416 -30.36 -4.33 8.93
CA ILE A 416 -30.22 -2.90 9.24
C ILE A 416 -31.46 -2.42 9.99
N ASP A 417 -31.24 -1.80 11.14
CA ASP A 417 -32.24 -1.03 11.89
C ASP A 417 -32.35 0.38 11.32
N GLU A 418 -31.20 1.05 11.17
CA GLU A 418 -31.12 2.44 10.73
C GLU A 418 -29.83 2.72 9.94
N VAL A 419 -29.93 3.51 8.87
CA VAL A 419 -28.76 4.12 8.21
C VAL A 419 -28.43 5.41 8.96
N LEU A 420 -27.32 5.43 9.67
CA LEU A 420 -26.86 6.55 10.49
C LEU A 420 -26.21 7.66 9.66
N PHE A 421 -25.56 7.28 8.56
CA PHE A 421 -24.87 8.22 7.68
C PHE A 421 -24.75 7.65 6.27
N PRO A 422 -24.99 8.45 5.21
CA PRO A 422 -25.67 9.74 5.27
C PRO A 422 -27.14 9.56 5.71
N ASP A 423 -27.71 10.60 6.33
CA ASP A 423 -29.10 10.59 6.82
C ASP A 423 -30.09 10.32 5.67
N PRO A 424 -30.81 9.18 5.69
CA PRO A 424 -31.70 8.79 4.58
C PRO A 424 -32.94 9.69 4.47
N ALA A 425 -33.26 10.49 5.48
CA ALA A 425 -34.37 11.45 5.42
C ALA A 425 -34.02 12.72 4.64
N ARG A 426 -32.75 12.93 4.30
CA ARG A 426 -32.28 14.08 3.51
C ARG A 426 -32.24 13.71 2.05
N ASP A 427 -32.72 14.61 1.21
CA ASP A 427 -32.38 14.56 -0.20
C ASP A 427 -30.87 14.81 -0.37
N LEU A 428 -30.27 14.09 -1.30
CA LEU A 428 -28.83 14.15 -1.58
C LEU A 428 -28.62 14.56 -3.04
N PRO A 429 -29.05 15.75 -3.48
CA PRO A 429 -28.69 16.26 -4.80
C PRO A 429 -27.17 16.40 -4.93
N ASP A 430 -26.68 16.52 -6.16
CA ASP A 430 -25.25 16.46 -6.45
C ASP A 430 -24.44 17.53 -5.71
N ASP A 431 -24.95 18.76 -5.57
CA ASP A 431 -24.28 19.84 -4.84
C ASP A 431 -24.06 19.51 -3.35
N VAL A 432 -25.06 18.88 -2.71
CA VAL A 432 -24.98 18.41 -1.33
C VAL A 432 -24.01 17.24 -1.21
N LEU A 433 -24.11 16.25 -2.10
CA LEU A 433 -23.24 15.07 -2.08
C LEU A 433 -21.77 15.46 -2.36
N PHE A 434 -21.53 16.35 -3.31
CA PHE A 434 -20.20 16.86 -3.63
C PHE A 434 -19.58 17.62 -2.46
N THR A 435 -20.38 18.45 -1.79
CA THR A 435 -19.94 19.16 -0.59
C THR A 435 -19.60 18.18 0.54
N MET A 436 -20.39 17.12 0.69
CA MET A 436 -20.16 16.08 1.68
C MET A 436 -18.86 15.32 1.39
N LEU A 437 -18.67 14.88 0.15
CA LEU A 437 -17.47 14.18 -0.31
C LEU A 437 -16.20 15.01 -0.09
N ARG A 438 -16.20 16.28 -0.50
CA ARG A 438 -15.05 17.17 -0.27
C ARG A 438 -14.75 17.43 1.20
N LYS A 439 -15.66 17.14 2.13
CA LYS A 439 -15.42 17.31 3.58
C LYS A 439 -15.09 16.01 4.29
N LEU A 440 -15.60 14.88 3.81
CA LEU A 440 -15.67 13.62 4.57
C LEU A 440 -14.99 12.45 3.87
N ALA A 441 -14.60 12.58 2.60
CA ALA A 441 -13.82 11.53 1.94
C ALA A 441 -12.55 11.24 2.74
N ALA A 442 -12.31 9.95 2.95
CA ALA A 442 -11.16 9.44 3.66
C ALA A 442 -10.31 8.61 2.71
N SER A 443 -9.08 8.33 3.13
CA SER A 443 -8.17 7.48 2.37
C SER A 443 -8.51 6.00 2.54
N GLY A 444 -8.36 5.22 1.46
CA GLY A 444 -8.28 3.75 1.45
C GLY A 444 -6.95 3.22 1.98
N TYR A 445 -6.05 4.11 2.40
CA TYR A 445 -4.73 3.88 2.97
C TYR A 445 -3.69 3.36 1.96
N HIS A 446 -3.74 3.85 0.72
CA HIS A 446 -2.92 3.40 -0.41
C HIS A 446 -1.98 4.48 -1.02
N PRO A 447 -1.27 5.29 -0.22
CA PRO A 447 -0.42 6.35 -0.75
C PRO A 447 0.69 5.79 -1.63
N CYS A 448 0.86 6.34 -2.83
CA CYS A 448 1.90 5.97 -3.80
C CYS A 448 2.39 7.19 -4.59
N GLY A 449 3.41 7.00 -5.44
CA GLY A 449 3.82 7.97 -6.46
C GLY A 449 4.75 9.12 -6.04
N THR A 450 5.13 9.21 -4.77
CA THR A 450 5.96 10.31 -4.23
C THR A 450 7.44 10.32 -4.66
N ALA A 451 7.86 9.32 -5.42
CA ALA A 451 9.15 9.24 -6.11
C ALA A 451 8.95 8.57 -7.48
N LYS A 452 7.96 9.05 -8.23
CA LYS A 452 7.45 8.49 -9.49
C LYS A 452 8.56 8.01 -10.44
N MET A 453 8.37 6.81 -11.01
CA MET A 453 9.20 6.32 -12.11
C MET A 453 8.80 6.95 -13.45
N GLY A 454 9.80 7.18 -14.31
CA GLY A 454 9.58 7.65 -15.67
C GLY A 454 10.88 7.82 -16.43
N PRO A 455 10.80 8.10 -17.74
CA PRO A 455 11.98 8.42 -18.54
C PRO A 455 12.65 9.69 -18.02
N VAL A 456 13.96 9.83 -18.22
CA VAL A 456 14.72 11.02 -17.80
C VAL A 456 14.20 12.33 -18.43
N THR A 457 13.41 12.24 -19.50
CA THR A 457 12.75 13.37 -20.16
C THR A 457 11.47 13.83 -19.46
N ASP A 458 10.91 13.03 -18.55
CA ASP A 458 9.81 13.46 -17.68
C ASP A 458 10.40 14.27 -16.51
N PRO A 459 10.12 15.59 -16.42
CA PRO A 459 10.68 16.44 -15.37
C PRO A 459 10.20 16.06 -13.95
N MET A 460 9.16 15.23 -13.84
CA MET A 460 8.63 14.73 -12.57
C MET A 460 9.16 13.34 -12.20
N ALA A 461 9.90 12.67 -13.10
CA ALA A 461 10.47 11.36 -12.82
C ALA A 461 11.64 11.47 -11.84
N VAL A 462 11.58 10.69 -10.76
CA VAL A 462 12.65 10.59 -9.75
C VAL A 462 13.55 9.40 -10.04
N VAL A 463 12.95 8.30 -10.50
CA VAL A 463 13.65 7.06 -10.85
C VAL A 463 13.36 6.65 -12.28
N ASP A 464 14.25 5.85 -12.85
CA ASP A 464 13.96 5.14 -14.10
C ASP A 464 13.08 3.90 -13.87
N GLN A 465 12.69 3.22 -14.96
CA GLN A 465 11.88 2.00 -14.90
C GLN A 465 12.54 0.83 -14.13
N PHE A 466 13.83 0.91 -13.80
CA PHE A 466 14.55 -0.10 -13.01
C PHE A 466 14.71 0.29 -11.54
N GLY A 467 14.03 1.38 -11.14
CA GLY A 467 14.07 1.96 -9.80
C GLY A 467 15.33 2.77 -9.52
N ARG A 468 16.22 3.01 -10.48
CA ARG A 468 17.48 3.73 -10.24
C ARG A 468 17.20 5.24 -10.20
N VAL A 469 17.71 5.92 -9.18
CA VAL A 469 17.52 7.38 -9.05
C VAL A 469 18.31 8.10 -10.14
N HIS A 470 17.64 8.93 -10.94
CA HIS A 470 18.29 9.65 -12.06
C HIS A 470 19.44 10.54 -11.59
N ALA A 471 19.29 11.13 -10.40
CA ALA A 471 20.21 12.11 -9.85
C ALA A 471 21.44 11.53 -9.14
N ALA A 472 21.48 10.21 -8.85
CA ALA A 472 22.56 9.62 -8.07
C ALA A 472 22.82 8.17 -8.47
N GLU A 473 24.08 7.87 -8.79
CA GLU A 473 24.52 6.51 -9.06
C GLU A 473 24.63 5.70 -7.76
N GLY A 474 24.41 4.38 -7.84
CA GLY A 474 24.40 3.50 -6.67
C GLY A 474 23.21 3.70 -5.73
N LEU A 475 22.18 4.44 -6.17
CA LEU A 475 20.94 4.65 -5.43
C LEU A 475 19.73 4.17 -6.24
N ALA A 476 18.85 3.41 -5.60
CA ALA A 476 17.60 2.96 -6.17
C ALA A 476 16.44 3.13 -5.17
N VAL A 477 15.21 3.11 -5.67
CA VAL A 477 13.96 3.08 -4.92
C VAL A 477 13.15 1.89 -5.41
N ALA A 478 12.64 1.09 -4.47
CA ALA A 478 11.87 -0.11 -4.77
C ALA A 478 10.71 -0.23 -3.79
N ASP A 479 9.79 0.73 -3.82
CA ASP A 479 8.55 0.72 -3.03
C ASP A 479 7.41 1.47 -3.74
N ALA A 480 6.25 1.59 -3.09
CA ALA A 480 5.07 2.24 -3.65
C ALA A 480 5.26 3.70 -4.09
N SER A 481 6.31 4.39 -3.64
CA SER A 481 6.61 5.75 -4.08
C SER A 481 6.92 5.82 -5.59
N ILE A 482 7.35 4.72 -6.22
CA ILE A 482 7.70 4.75 -7.65
C ILE A 482 6.49 4.63 -8.57
N MET A 483 5.32 4.23 -8.07
CA MET A 483 4.13 3.99 -8.89
C MET A 483 3.67 5.29 -9.59
N PRO A 484 3.58 5.35 -10.93
CA PRO A 484 3.12 6.55 -11.65
C PRO A 484 1.69 6.97 -11.28
N SER A 485 0.83 5.99 -11.06
CA SER A 485 -0.54 6.11 -10.57
C SER A 485 -0.85 4.96 -9.61
N VAL A 486 -1.83 5.14 -8.74
CA VAL A 486 -2.33 4.04 -7.91
C VAL A 486 -3.03 3.00 -8.81
N PRO A 487 -2.75 1.69 -8.68
CA PRO A 487 -3.51 0.67 -9.39
C PRO A 487 -4.93 0.57 -8.80
N ARG A 488 -5.92 0.08 -9.56
CA ARG A 488 -7.30 -0.18 -9.12
C ARG A 488 -7.40 -1.37 -8.13
N ALA A 489 -6.57 -1.35 -7.09
CA ALA A 489 -6.56 -2.28 -5.96
C ALA A 489 -5.75 -1.74 -4.78
N ASN A 490 -5.88 -2.40 -3.62
CA ASN A 490 -4.98 -2.18 -2.49
C ASN A 490 -3.51 -2.36 -2.89
N THR A 491 -2.64 -1.45 -2.45
CA THR A 491 -1.24 -1.38 -2.93
C THR A 491 -0.29 -2.43 -2.34
N ASN A 492 -0.75 -3.31 -1.44
CA ASN A 492 0.11 -4.30 -0.78
C ASN A 492 0.77 -5.27 -1.78
N LEU A 493 -0.02 -5.97 -2.61
CA LEU A 493 0.55 -6.93 -3.56
C LEU A 493 1.42 -6.23 -4.60
N THR A 494 0.99 -5.07 -5.11
CA THR A 494 1.78 -4.27 -6.05
C THR A 494 3.12 -3.82 -5.45
N SER A 495 3.14 -3.46 -4.16
CA SER A 495 4.39 -3.12 -3.47
C SER A 495 5.33 -4.32 -3.37
N ILE A 496 4.81 -5.51 -3.08
CA ILE A 496 5.61 -6.74 -3.04
C ILE A 496 6.11 -7.08 -4.45
N MET A 497 5.28 -6.94 -5.48
CA MET A 497 5.62 -7.14 -6.89
C MET A 497 6.76 -6.21 -7.33
N ILE A 498 6.74 -4.93 -6.95
CA ILE A 498 7.84 -3.99 -7.19
C ILE A 498 9.14 -4.51 -6.57
N GLY A 499 9.10 -4.95 -5.30
CA GLY A 499 10.27 -5.49 -4.61
C GLY A 499 10.80 -6.78 -5.23
N GLU A 500 9.88 -7.64 -5.68
CA GLU A 500 10.17 -8.86 -6.44
C GLU A 500 10.90 -8.57 -7.76
N MET A 501 10.40 -7.62 -8.55
CA MET A 501 10.98 -7.26 -9.84
C MET A 501 12.34 -6.60 -9.70
N ILE A 502 12.45 -5.56 -8.87
CA ILE A 502 13.71 -4.84 -8.70
C ILE A 502 14.75 -5.71 -7.99
N GLY A 503 14.34 -6.49 -6.98
CA GLY A 503 15.22 -7.46 -6.34
C GLY A 503 15.78 -8.50 -7.32
N GLU A 504 14.94 -8.99 -8.23
CA GLU A 504 15.34 -9.92 -9.28
C GLU A 504 16.31 -9.28 -10.30
N TRP A 505 16.05 -8.04 -10.71
CA TRP A 505 16.96 -7.31 -11.60
C TRP A 505 18.30 -7.02 -10.93
N ILE A 506 18.33 -6.62 -9.66
CA ILE A 506 19.59 -6.45 -8.93
C ILE A 506 20.34 -7.78 -8.85
N ARG A 507 19.64 -8.88 -8.55
CA ARG A 507 20.22 -10.21 -8.44
C ARG A 507 20.87 -10.65 -9.76
N THR A 508 20.15 -10.52 -10.87
CA THR A 508 20.53 -11.05 -12.18
C THR A 508 21.33 -10.08 -13.04
N ARG A 509 21.21 -8.77 -12.80
CA ARG A 509 21.82 -7.68 -13.59
C ARG A 509 22.64 -6.71 -12.72
N GLY A 510 23.28 -7.20 -11.65
CA GLY A 510 23.97 -6.35 -10.66
C GLY A 510 24.95 -5.32 -11.24
N ALA A 511 25.63 -5.62 -12.36
CA ALA A 511 26.51 -4.65 -13.02
C ALA A 511 25.76 -3.36 -13.45
N ALA A 512 24.48 -3.46 -13.83
CA ALA A 512 23.63 -2.31 -14.16
C ALA A 512 23.27 -1.42 -12.94
N TYR A 513 23.55 -1.92 -11.73
CA TYR A 513 23.40 -1.25 -10.44
C TYR A 513 24.76 -0.93 -9.77
N GLY A 514 25.88 -1.17 -10.45
CA GLY A 514 27.22 -0.90 -9.92
C GLY A 514 27.75 -1.94 -8.92
N LEU A 515 27.25 -3.19 -8.96
CA LEU A 515 27.64 -4.30 -8.08
C LEU A 515 28.68 -5.25 -8.66
#